data_AF-A0A1F3KCR1-F1
#
_entry.id   AF-A0A1F3KCR1-F1
#
_cell.length_a   1.000
_cell.length_b   1.000
_cell.length_c   1.000
_cell.angle_alpha   90.00
_cell.angle_beta   90.00
_cell.angle_gamma   90.00
#
_symmetry.space_group_name_H-M   'P 1'
#
loop_
_entity.id
_entity.type
_entity.pdbx_description
1 polymer ?
#
loop_
_entity_poly.entity_id
_entity_poly.type
_entity_poly.pdbx_seq_one_letter_code
_entity_poly.pdbx_strand_id
1 'polypeptide(L)'
;MDYNIIEVHTKHLNGILAEIAVLWVSNEEEGWVRASYATTKPIWGYKYLMPEEMISDRLIQEVAGLGMNLPDDKKKKFFPGKRKWEQ
;
A
#
# COMPACT_ATOMS: atom_id res chain seq x y z
N MET A 1 -5.55 -1.90 -14.63
CA MET A 1 -4.13 -2.31 -14.65
C MET A 1 -3.94 -3.03 -13.34
N ASP A 2 -3.53 -4.28 -13.41
CA ASP A 2 -3.39 -5.11 -12.21
C ASP A 2 -1.92 -5.15 -11.83
N TYR A 3 -1.64 -4.83 -10.57
CA TYR A 3 -0.32 -4.82 -9.97
C TYR A 3 -0.03 -6.20 -9.39
N ASN A 4 1.22 -6.64 -9.56
CA ASN A 4 1.70 -7.87 -8.96
C ASN A 4 1.97 -7.64 -7.47
N ILE A 5 1.00 -8.02 -6.63
CA ILE A 5 1.02 -7.79 -5.19
C ILE A 5 1.88 -8.85 -4.50
N ILE A 6 2.84 -8.40 -3.71
CA ILE A 6 3.76 -9.27 -2.96
C ILE A 6 3.23 -9.46 -1.54
N GLU A 7 2.85 -8.37 -0.87
CA GLU A 7 2.50 -8.37 0.54
C GLU A 7 1.54 -7.22 0.86
N VAL A 8 0.62 -7.46 1.79
CA VAL A 8 -0.37 -6.47 2.25
C VAL A 8 -0.37 -6.45 3.76
N HIS A 9 -0.27 -5.25 4.35
CA HIS A 9 -0.51 -5.05 5.77
C HIS A 9 -1.69 -4.13 5.99
N THR A 10 -2.52 -4.50 6.95
CA THR A 10 -3.69 -3.73 7.34
C THR A 10 -3.66 -3.43 8.82
N LYS A 11 -4.13 -2.25 9.18
CA LYS A 11 -4.32 -1.86 10.57
C LYS A 11 -5.77 -1.47 10.78
N HIS A 12 -6.38 -2.07 11.79
CA HIS A 12 -7.74 -1.79 12.17
C HIS A 12 -7.76 -0.98 13.47
N LEU A 13 -8.67 0.00 13.54
CA LEU A 13 -8.95 0.78 14.73
C LEU A 13 -10.45 0.66 15.03
N ASN A 14 -10.80 0.17 16.22
CA ASN A 14 -12.19 -0.08 16.62
C ASN A 14 -12.97 -0.96 15.63
N GLY A 15 -12.31 -1.95 15.03
CA GLY A 15 -12.91 -2.85 14.04
C GLY A 15 -13.00 -2.27 12.62
N ILE A 16 -12.61 -1.01 12.41
CA ILE A 16 -12.64 -0.34 11.11
C ILE A 16 -11.25 -0.32 10.49
N LEU A 17 -11.15 -0.54 9.17
CA LEU A 17 -9.90 -0.43 8.43
C LEU A 17 -9.39 1.03 8.48
N ALA A 18 -8.28 1.25 9.17
CA ALA A 18 -7.70 2.57 9.37
C ALA A 18 -6.54 2.85 8.42
N GLU A 19 -5.74 1.83 8.11
CA GLU A 19 -4.57 1.92 7.26
C GLU A 19 -4.39 0.62 6.46
N ILE A 20 -3.97 0.75 5.20
CA ILE A 20 -3.53 -0.36 4.36
C ILE A 20 -2.23 0.02 3.66
N ALA A 21 -1.23 -0.85 3.74
CA ALA A 21 0.04 -0.75 3.04
C ALA A 21 0.18 -1.93 2.09
N VAL A 22 0.56 -1.68 0.85
CA VAL A 22 0.65 -2.67 -0.22
C VAL A 22 2.03 -2.62 -0.82
N LEU A 23 2.74 -3.75 -0.82
CA LEU A 23 4.01 -3.97 -1.51
C LEU A 23 3.74 -4.67 -2.84
N TRP A 24 4.27 -4.13 -3.92
CA TRP A 24 4.02 -4.65 -5.27
C TRP A 24 5.26 -4.49 -6.17
N VAL A 25 5.35 -5.34 -7.18
CA VAL A 25 6.45 -5.33 -8.16
C VAL A 25 6.23 -4.18 -9.15
N SER A 26 7.18 -3.25 -9.19
CA SER A 26 7.11 -2.13 -10.13
C SER A 26 7.87 -2.39 -11.43
N ASN A 27 8.92 -3.21 -11.37
CA ASN A 27 9.63 -3.73 -12.53
C ASN A 27 10.00 -5.19 -12.28
N GLU A 28 9.38 -6.10 -13.04
CA GLU A 28 9.58 -7.54 -12.88
C GLU A 28 10.97 -8.01 -13.30
N GLU A 29 11.54 -7.42 -14.35
CA GLU A 29 12.84 -7.82 -14.92
C GLU A 29 14.01 -7.51 -13.96
N GLU A 30 13.96 -6.35 -13.31
CA GLU A 30 15.01 -5.89 -12.40
C GLU A 30 14.73 -6.27 -10.94
N GLY A 31 13.49 -6.69 -10.65
CA GLY A 31 13.00 -7.04 -9.33
C GLY A 31 12.77 -5.82 -8.41
N TRP A 32 12.49 -4.65 -8.99
CA TRP A 32 12.16 -3.44 -8.21
C TRP A 32 10.77 -3.53 -7.62
N VAL A 33 10.64 -3.02 -6.40
CA VAL A 33 9.37 -2.98 -5.67
C VAL A 33 9.04 -1.56 -5.25
N ARG A 34 7.73 -1.30 -5.17
CA ARG A 34 7.14 -0.10 -4.56
C ARG A 34 6.22 -0.49 -3.43
N ALA A 35 6.07 0.43 -2.48
CA ALA A 35 5.14 0.28 -1.38
C ALA A 35 4.22 1.49 -1.33
N SER A 36 2.93 1.24 -1.53
CA SER A 36 1.87 2.25 -1.55
C SER A 36 0.98 2.12 -0.32
N TYR A 37 0.35 3.21 0.09
CA TYR A 37 -0.36 3.32 1.35
C TYR A 37 -1.66 4.11 1.19
N ALA A 38 -2.70 3.71 1.91
CA ALA A 38 -3.92 4.49 2.07
C ALA A 38 -4.36 4.51 3.54
N THR A 39 -5.01 5.61 3.93
CA THR A 39 -5.55 5.80 5.28
C THR A 39 -6.90 6.48 5.21
N THR A 40 -7.59 6.54 6.33
CA THR A 40 -8.81 7.36 6.47
C THR A 40 -8.57 8.88 6.39
N LYS A 41 -7.31 9.36 6.43
CA LYS A 41 -7.00 10.77 6.22
C LYS A 41 -6.94 11.08 4.72
N PRO A 42 -7.78 12.01 4.22
CA PRO A 42 -7.76 12.39 2.82
C PRO A 42 -6.47 13.14 2.49
N ILE A 43 -5.84 12.78 1.38
CA ILE A 43 -4.68 13.47 0.82
C ILE A 43 -4.97 13.73 -0.66
N TRP A 44 -4.79 14.99 -1.08
CA TRP A 44 -5.12 15.40 -2.44
C TRP A 44 -4.28 14.63 -3.47
N GLY A 45 -4.97 14.05 -4.46
CA GLY A 45 -4.33 13.26 -5.52
C GLY A 45 -4.06 11.79 -5.18
N TYR A 46 -4.44 11.31 -3.99
CA TYR A 46 -4.18 9.93 -3.57
C TYR A 46 -5.44 9.22 -3.06
N LYS A 47 -5.41 7.89 -3.12
CA LYS A 47 -6.41 7.00 -2.52
C LYS A 47 -6.39 7.15 -1.00
N TYR A 48 -7.58 7.38 -0.44
CA TYR A 48 -7.84 7.31 0.98
C TYR A 48 -8.97 6.30 1.23
N LEU A 49 -9.03 5.83 2.47
CA LEU A 49 -10.00 4.84 2.90
C LEU A 49 -11.30 5.51 3.33
N MET A 50 -12.42 5.04 2.81
CA MET A 50 -13.73 5.44 3.33
C MET A 50 -13.97 4.77 4.70
N PRO A 51 -14.75 5.39 5.61
CA PRO A 51 -14.99 4.87 6.96
C PRO A 51 -15.57 3.45 7.04
N GLU A 52 -16.23 2.98 5.98
CA GLU A 52 -16.85 1.66 5.90
C GLU A 52 -16.20 0.79 4.80
N GLU A 53 -15.05 1.22 4.27
CA GLU A 53 -14.38 0.50 3.20
C GLU A 53 -13.82 -0.82 3.70
N MET A 54 -14.29 -1.91 3.11
CA MET A 54 -13.83 -3.26 3.44
C MET A 54 -12.60 -3.63 2.59
N ILE A 55 -11.71 -4.44 3.18
CA ILE A 55 -10.60 -5.02 2.44
C ILE A 55 -11.16 -5.89 1.32
N SER A 56 -10.71 -5.64 0.10
CA SER A 56 -11.03 -6.42 -1.08
C SER A 56 -9.84 -6.39 -2.05
N ASP A 57 -9.80 -7.35 -2.97
CA ASP A 57 -8.75 -7.39 -4.01
C ASP A 57 -8.75 -6.10 -4.83
N ARG A 58 -9.93 -5.57 -5.13
CA ARG A 58 -10.08 -4.28 -5.80
C ARG A 58 -9.45 -3.14 -5.01
N LEU A 59 -9.71 -3.06 -3.70
CA LEU A 59 -9.11 -2.03 -2.85
C LEU A 59 -7.59 -2.16 -2.82
N ILE A 60 -7.05 -3.37 -2.71
CA ILE A 60 -5.60 -3.62 -2.70
C ILE A 60 -4.96 -3.10 -4.01
N GLN A 61 -5.58 -3.41 -5.15
CA GLN A 61 -5.12 -2.94 -6.46
C GLN A 61 -5.21 -1.41 -6.60
N GLU A 62 -6.30 -0.81 -6.13
CA GLU A 62 -6.46 0.65 -6.08
C GLU A 62 -5.38 1.30 -5.20
N VAL A 63 -5.03 0.70 -4.07
CA VAL A 63 -3.96 1.23 -3.19
C VAL A 63 -2.59 1.07 -3.83
N ALA A 64 -2.31 -0.03 -4.54
CA ALA A 64 -1.05 -0.19 -5.25
C ALA A 64 -0.81 0.95 -6.26
N GLY A 65 -1.84 1.26 -7.07
CA GLY A 65 -1.74 2.27 -8.14
C GLY A 65 -1.99 3.72 -7.73
N LEU A 66 -2.88 3.96 -6.77
CA LEU A 66 -3.35 5.29 -6.39
C LEU A 66 -3.01 5.67 -4.93
N GLY A 67 -2.45 4.75 -4.15
CA GLY A 67 -1.98 5.04 -2.81
C GLY A 67 -0.76 5.97 -2.82
N MET A 68 -0.49 6.60 -1.67
CA MET A 68 0.74 7.37 -1.51
C MET A 68 1.94 6.46 -1.32
N ASN A 69 3.10 6.86 -1.82
CA ASN A 69 4.34 6.14 -1.53
C ASN A 69 4.58 6.13 0.00
N LEU A 70 4.86 4.95 0.55
CA LEU A 70 5.31 4.85 1.93
C LEU A 70 6.66 5.57 2.07
N PRO A 71 6.86 6.41 3.10
CA PRO A 71 8.19 6.88 3.45
C PRO A 71 9.05 5.75 4.05
N ASP A 72 10.37 5.89 3.97
CA ASP A 72 11.33 4.81 4.27
C ASP A 72 11.26 4.28 5.71
N ASP A 73 10.93 5.14 6.68
CA ASP A 73 10.70 4.76 8.08
C ASP A 73 9.51 3.80 8.19
N LYS A 74 8.43 4.09 7.47
CA LYS A 74 7.25 3.21 7.42
C LYS A 74 7.49 1.97 6.57
N LYS A 75 8.25 2.05 5.48
CA LYS A 75 8.62 0.86 4.67
C LYS A 75 9.29 -0.19 5.56
N LYS A 76 10.25 0.21 6.40
CA LYS A 76 10.92 -0.69 7.35
C LYS A 76 9.98 -1.28 8.40
N LYS A 77 8.96 -0.52 8.82
CA LYS A 77 7.98 -0.96 9.82
C LYS A 77 6.99 -1.96 9.25
N PHE A 78 6.44 -1.68 8.06
CA PHE A 78 5.44 -2.54 7.43
C PHE A 78 6.10 -3.73 6.74
N PHE A 79 7.17 -3.51 5.98
CA PHE A 79 7.85 -4.53 5.18
C PHE A 79 9.30 -4.71 5.64
N PRO A 80 9.54 -5.36 6.80
CA PRO A 80 10.88 -5.56 7.31
C PRO A 80 11.69 -6.46 6.37
N GLY A 81 12.88 -6.02 5.99
CA GLY A 81 13.78 -6.75 5.10
C GLY A 81 14.45 -5.85 4.06
N LYS A 82 15.59 -6.28 3.52
CA LYS A 82 16.23 -5.58 2.39
C LYS A 82 15.44 -5.87 1.11
N ARG A 83 15.01 -4.84 0.40
CA ARG A 83 14.33 -4.91 -0.90
C ARG A 83 15.00 -3.95 -1.88
N LYS A 84 14.87 -4.23 -3.17
CA LYS A 84 15.23 -3.28 -4.23
C LYS A 84 14.11 -2.26 -4.37
N TRP A 85 14.19 -1.16 -3.62
CA TRP A 85 13.21 -0.09 -3.68
C TRP A 85 13.44 0.79 -4.90
N GLU A 86 12.41 0.96 -5.72
CA GLU A 86 12.46 1.97 -6.78
C GLU A 86 12.52 3.37 -6.13
N GLN A 87 13.41 4.22 -6.63
CA GLN A 87 13.65 5.57 -6.11
C GLN A 87 12.55 6.55 -6.52
#